data_AF-A0A1F9LV58-F1
#
_entry.id   AF-A0A1F9LV58-F1
#
_cell.length_a   1.000
_cell.length_b   1.000
_cell.length_c   1.000
_cell.angle_alpha   90.00
_cell.angle_beta   90.00
_cell.angle_gamma   90.00
#
_symmetry.space_group_name_H-M   'P 1'
#
loop_
_entity.id
_entity.type
_entity.pdbx_description
1 polymer ?
#
loop_
_entity_poly.entity_id
_entity_poly.type
_entity_poly.pdbx_seq_one_letter_code
_entity_poly.pdbx_strand_id
1 'polypeptide(L)'
;MKKIVSAAFVAAMFLTVPLMASAADNGPATIDLKAKFAIEGAKSAVVFQHAKHHEKGVACVKCHKEATGGPLLVTIAVKTGAKNDFHEKMCFPCHVEMNVPKGKACTTCHPAAAK
;
A
#
# COMPACT_ATOMS: atom_id res chain seq x y z
N MET A 1 -74.73 -12.89 -6.55
CA MET A 1 -74.32 -12.39 -5.21
C MET A 1 -72.81 -12.48 -5.10
N LYS A 2 -72.18 -11.36 -4.74
CA LYS A 2 -70.73 -11.06 -4.75
C LYS A 2 -69.92 -12.01 -3.88
N LYS A 3 -68.78 -12.48 -4.40
CA LYS A 3 -67.60 -12.85 -3.59
C LYS A 3 -66.41 -12.05 -4.11
N ILE A 4 -65.86 -11.26 -3.19
CA ILE A 4 -64.73 -10.33 -3.35
C ILE A 4 -63.53 -11.02 -2.70
N VAL A 5 -62.44 -11.21 -3.42
CA VAL A 5 -61.06 -11.47 -2.93
C VAL A 5 -60.17 -11.56 -4.16
N SER A 6 -58.98 -10.99 -4.28
CA SER A 6 -58.24 -9.97 -3.54
C SER A 6 -57.11 -9.51 -4.46
N ALA A 7 -56.70 -8.25 -4.31
CA ALA A 7 -55.52 -7.68 -4.92
C ALA A 7 -54.24 -8.45 -4.54
N ALA A 8 -53.27 -8.52 -5.44
CA ALA A 8 -51.96 -7.90 -5.25
C ALA A 8 -50.96 -8.45 -6.28
N PHE A 9 -50.60 -7.55 -7.19
CA PHE A 9 -49.41 -7.58 -8.01
C PHE A 9 -48.18 -7.66 -7.08
N VAL A 10 -47.47 -8.78 -7.04
CA VAL A 10 -46.11 -8.82 -6.46
C VAL A 10 -45.20 -9.37 -7.53
N ALA A 11 -44.72 -8.45 -8.36
CA ALA A 11 -43.54 -8.65 -9.17
C ALA A 11 -42.41 -9.09 -8.22
N ALA A 12 -41.98 -10.34 -8.35
CA ALA A 12 -40.75 -10.83 -7.73
C ALA A 12 -39.57 -10.10 -8.39
N MET A 13 -39.31 -8.90 -7.88
CA MET A 13 -38.21 -8.04 -8.25
C MET A 13 -36.93 -8.78 -7.85
N PHE A 14 -36.25 -9.36 -8.83
CA PHE A 14 -34.88 -9.84 -8.70
C PHE A 14 -34.02 -8.65 -8.30
N LEU A 15 -33.86 -8.45 -6.98
CA LEU A 15 -32.93 -7.49 -6.44
C LEU A 15 -31.54 -8.12 -6.57
N THR A 16 -30.99 -8.13 -7.78
CA THR A 16 -29.57 -8.37 -8.01
C THR A 16 -28.85 -7.18 -7.39
N VAL A 17 -28.47 -7.29 -6.13
CA VAL A 17 -27.52 -6.36 -5.52
C VAL A 17 -26.23 -6.53 -6.29
N PRO A 18 -25.76 -5.53 -7.07
CA PRO A 18 -24.43 -5.61 -7.64
C PRO A 18 -23.47 -5.59 -6.45
N LEU A 19 -22.79 -6.72 -6.23
CA LEU A 19 -21.66 -6.79 -5.33
C LEU A 19 -20.59 -5.85 -5.91
N MET A 20 -20.60 -4.61 -5.43
CA MET A 20 -19.57 -3.62 -5.76
C MET A 20 -18.26 -4.16 -5.20
N ALA A 21 -17.51 -4.84 -6.06
CA ALA A 21 -16.12 -5.18 -5.79
C ALA A 21 -15.38 -3.85 -5.61
N SER A 22 -15.03 -3.53 -4.37
CA SER A 22 -14.08 -2.47 -4.07
C SER A 22 -12.80 -2.90 -4.75
N ALA A 23 -12.42 -2.26 -5.85
CA ALA A 23 -11.07 -2.38 -6.36
C ALA A 23 -10.15 -2.03 -5.19
N ALA A 24 -9.37 -3.00 -4.71
CA ALA A 24 -8.43 -2.77 -3.65
C ALA A 24 -7.50 -1.65 -4.12
N ASP A 25 -7.63 -0.46 -3.52
CA ASP A 25 -6.76 0.65 -3.83
C ASP A 25 -5.36 0.25 -3.36
N ASN A 26 -4.51 -0.12 -4.33
CA ASN A 26 -3.17 -0.63 -4.08
C ASN A 26 -2.18 0.50 -3.76
N GLY A 27 -2.67 1.73 -3.57
CA GLY A 27 -1.85 2.92 -3.47
C GLY A 27 -1.21 3.29 -4.81
N PRO A 28 -0.40 4.35 -4.83
CA PRO A 28 0.29 4.77 -6.04
C PRO A 28 1.27 3.69 -6.52
N ALA A 29 1.26 3.38 -7.82
CA ALA A 29 2.07 2.30 -8.39
C ALA A 29 3.56 2.40 -7.99
N THR A 30 4.12 3.60 -8.10
CA THR A 30 5.51 3.89 -7.73
C THR A 30 5.63 5.21 -6.98
N ILE A 31 6.55 5.27 -6.02
CA ILE A 31 6.93 6.50 -5.32
C ILE A 31 8.45 6.68 -5.40
N ASP A 32 8.91 7.82 -5.91
CA ASP A 32 10.27 8.28 -5.67
C ASP A 32 10.38 8.85 -4.25
N LEU A 33 11.09 8.15 -3.35
CA LEU A 33 11.22 8.57 -1.95
C LEU A 33 12.07 9.84 -1.81
N LYS A 34 13.01 10.08 -2.73
CA LYS A 34 13.85 11.28 -2.71
C LYS A 34 12.99 12.51 -3.02
N ALA A 35 12.18 12.44 -4.07
CA ALA A 35 11.26 13.51 -4.45
C ALA A 35 10.16 13.71 -3.39
N LYS A 36 9.51 12.63 -2.93
CA LYS A 36 8.39 12.71 -1.98
C LYS A 36 8.78 13.33 -0.64
N PHE A 37 9.98 13.05 -0.15
CA PHE A 37 10.43 13.52 1.17
C PHE A 37 11.46 14.65 1.11
N ALA A 38 11.75 15.18 -0.08
CA ALA A 38 12.79 16.18 -0.33
C ALA A 38 14.13 15.76 0.29
N ILE A 39 14.58 14.54 0.01
CA ILE A 39 15.81 13.97 0.58
C ILE A 39 17.01 14.43 -0.24
N GLU A 40 17.99 15.04 0.42
CA GLU A 40 19.26 15.39 -0.19
C GLU A 40 20.31 14.29 0.01
N GLY A 41 21.29 14.20 -0.90
CA GLY A 41 22.41 13.28 -0.77
C GLY A 41 22.85 12.62 -2.07
N ALA A 42 24.01 11.98 -2.01
CA ALA A 42 24.71 11.40 -3.17
C ALA A 42 24.21 10.01 -3.59
N LYS A 43 23.43 9.32 -2.75
CA LYS A 43 22.85 8.02 -3.13
C LYS A 43 21.70 8.22 -4.12
N SER A 44 21.54 7.23 -4.99
CA SER A 44 20.41 7.14 -5.90
C SER A 44 19.09 7.09 -5.14
N ALA A 45 18.05 7.62 -5.77
CA ALA A 45 16.71 7.60 -5.21
C ALA A 45 16.22 6.15 -5.09
N VAL A 46 15.56 5.85 -3.97
CA VAL A 46 14.82 4.60 -3.80
C VAL A 46 13.45 4.80 -4.44
N VAL A 47 13.15 4.01 -5.47
CA VAL A 47 11.82 3.95 -6.07
C VAL A 47 11.03 2.83 -5.39
N PHE A 48 10.09 3.20 -4.55
CA PHE A 48 9.21 2.27 -3.86
C PHE A 48 8.08 1.83 -4.80
N GLN A 49 7.80 0.52 -4.85
CA GLN A 49 6.74 -0.06 -5.67
C GLN A 49 5.72 -0.75 -4.74
N HIS A 50 4.50 -0.24 -4.65
CA HIS A 50 3.46 -0.81 -3.77
C HIS A 50 3.10 -2.24 -4.19
N ALA A 51 2.94 -2.47 -5.49
CA ALA A 51 2.59 -3.77 -6.05
C ALA A 51 3.51 -4.89 -5.55
N LYS A 52 4.83 -4.65 -5.49
CA LYS A 52 5.80 -5.65 -4.98
C LYS A 52 5.56 -6.05 -3.53
N HIS A 53 5.01 -5.17 -2.70
CA HIS A 53 4.71 -5.48 -1.31
C HIS A 53 3.35 -6.16 -1.19
N HIS A 54 2.35 -5.72 -1.97
CA HIS A 54 1.03 -6.34 -2.00
C HIS A 54 1.07 -7.77 -2.58
N GLU A 55 1.83 -8.00 -3.65
CA GLU A 55 2.08 -9.32 -4.24
C GLU A 55 2.75 -10.29 -3.25
N LYS A 56 3.43 -9.76 -2.23
CA LYS A 56 4.04 -10.53 -1.14
C LYS A 56 3.15 -10.64 0.10
N GLY A 57 1.90 -10.19 0.01
CA GLY A 57 0.91 -10.27 1.09
C GLY A 57 1.14 -9.29 2.23
N VAL A 58 1.92 -8.22 2.02
CA VAL A 58 2.12 -7.19 3.04
C VAL A 58 0.86 -6.33 3.13
N ALA A 59 0.15 -6.43 4.26
CA ALA A 59 -1.05 -5.64 4.51
C ALA A 59 -0.74 -4.14 4.67
N CYS A 60 -1.65 -3.27 4.22
CA CYS A 60 -1.51 -1.81 4.30
C CYS A 60 -1.14 -1.33 5.71
N VAL A 61 -1.76 -1.93 6.74
CA VAL A 61 -1.56 -1.61 8.16
C VAL A 61 -0.17 -1.95 8.69
N LYS A 62 0.70 -2.61 7.91
CA LYS A 62 2.11 -2.80 8.27
C LYS A 62 2.94 -1.52 8.05
N CYS A 63 2.43 -0.57 7.26
CA CYS A 63 3.10 0.70 6.98
C CYS A 63 2.21 1.91 7.25
N HIS A 64 0.90 1.77 7.10
CA HIS A 64 -0.09 2.83 7.21
C HIS A 64 -0.95 2.68 8.47
N LYS A 65 -1.54 3.78 8.92
CA LYS A 65 -2.46 3.79 10.07
C LYS A 65 -3.82 3.16 9.76
N GLU A 66 -4.18 3.06 8.48
CA GLU A 66 -5.50 2.61 8.04
C GLU A 66 -5.39 1.47 7.02
N ALA A 67 -6.43 0.63 6.95
CA ALA A 67 -6.46 -0.57 6.11
C ALA A 67 -6.54 -0.25 4.60
N THR A 68 -7.01 0.94 4.25
CA THR A 68 -7.15 1.44 2.87
C THR A 68 -5.93 2.25 2.40
N GLY A 69 -4.83 2.23 3.16
CA GLY A 69 -3.74 3.20 2.98
C GLY A 69 -4.02 4.50 3.73
N GLY A 70 -3.08 5.46 3.69
CA GLY A 70 -3.22 6.72 4.44
C GLY A 70 -1.90 7.20 5.06
N PRO A 71 -1.92 7.87 6.22
CA PRO A 71 -0.70 8.30 6.90
C PRO A 71 0.17 7.10 7.31
N LEU A 72 1.49 7.28 7.31
CA LEU A 72 2.42 6.26 7.79
C LEU A 72 2.30 6.03 9.29
N LEU A 73 2.56 4.80 9.75
CA LEU A 73 2.64 4.45 11.17
C LEU A 73 3.76 5.22 11.88
N VAL A 74 4.85 5.48 11.17
CA VAL A 74 6.02 6.19 11.67
C VAL A 74 6.14 7.55 10.99
N THR A 75 6.52 8.56 11.76
CA THR A 75 6.92 9.85 11.22
C THR A 75 8.35 9.75 10.70
N ILE A 76 8.55 10.14 9.44
CA ILE A 76 9.88 10.23 8.82
C ILE A 76 10.46 11.63 9.09
N ALA A 77 11.21 11.75 10.17
CA ALA A 77 11.89 12.97 10.60
C ALA A 77 13.36 13.00 10.14
N VAL A 78 14.10 11.91 10.34
CA VAL A 78 15.51 11.79 9.95
C VAL A 78 15.57 11.11 8.58
N LYS A 79 16.08 11.83 7.58
CA LYS A 79 16.04 11.39 6.17
C LYS A 79 17.42 11.14 5.57
N THR A 80 18.47 11.66 6.18
CA THR A 80 19.85 11.62 5.66
C THR A 80 20.72 10.64 6.44
N GLY A 81 21.78 10.15 5.80
CA GLY A 81 22.69 9.16 6.38
C GLY A 81 22.14 7.73 6.42
N ALA A 82 22.99 6.79 6.82
CA ALA A 82 22.65 5.36 6.90
C ALA A 82 21.77 5.01 8.10
N LYS A 83 21.69 5.89 9.10
CA LYS A 83 20.86 5.76 10.31
C LYS A 83 19.59 6.61 10.23
N ASN A 84 19.01 6.71 9.03
CA ASN A 84 17.78 7.46 8.83
C ASN A 84 16.55 6.59 9.17
N ASP A 85 15.38 7.21 9.21
CA ASP A 85 14.14 6.54 9.65
C ASP A 85 13.71 5.40 8.72
N PHE A 86 14.11 5.42 7.45
CA PHE A 86 13.85 4.30 6.54
C PHE A 86 14.66 3.05 6.93
N HIS A 87 15.90 3.22 7.40
CA HIS A 87 16.76 2.14 7.85
C HIS A 87 16.50 1.70 9.30
N GLU A 88 15.99 2.59 10.16
CA GLU A 88 15.81 2.27 11.58
C GLU A 88 14.36 1.94 11.96
N LYS A 89 13.36 2.47 11.24
CA LYS A 89 11.96 2.42 11.69
C LYS A 89 10.98 1.79 10.70
N MET A 90 11.33 1.71 9.42
CA MET A 90 10.34 1.37 8.39
C MET A 90 10.75 0.21 7.48
N CYS A 91 11.65 0.46 6.52
CA CYS A 91 11.92 -0.49 5.45
C CYS A 91 12.86 -1.61 5.91
N PHE A 92 14.03 -1.23 6.42
CA PHE A 92 15.09 -2.20 6.73
C PHE A 92 14.74 -3.15 7.88
N PRO A 93 14.10 -2.72 9.00
CA PRO A 93 13.69 -3.64 10.06
C PRO A 93 12.76 -4.74 9.54
N CYS A 94 11.75 -4.36 8.75
CA CYS A 94 10.83 -5.32 8.12
C CYS A 94 11.56 -6.27 7.17
N HIS A 95 12.49 -5.78 6.34
CA HIS A 95 13.28 -6.63 5.45
C HIS A 95 14.20 -7.61 6.18
N VAL A 96 14.72 -7.21 7.34
CA VAL A 96 15.52 -8.08 8.22
C VAL A 96 14.61 -9.15 8.84
N GLU A 97 13.50 -8.75 9.45
CA GLU A 97 12.53 -9.65 10.11
C GLU A 97 11.97 -10.69 9.13
N MET A 98 11.56 -10.24 7.95
CA MET A 98 10.98 -11.10 6.90
C MET A 98 12.05 -11.85 6.08
N ASN A 99 13.33 -11.69 6.40
CA ASN A 99 14.46 -12.28 5.66
C ASN A 99 14.36 -12.08 4.14
N VAL A 100 13.98 -10.86 3.72
CA VAL A 100 13.76 -10.55 2.30
C VAL A 100 15.05 -10.79 1.52
N PRO A 101 15.02 -11.64 0.46
CA PRO A 101 16.21 -11.91 -0.34
C PRO A 101 16.80 -10.62 -0.89
N LYS A 102 18.10 -10.39 -0.61
CA LYS A 102 18.83 -9.16 -0.96
C LYS A 102 18.25 -7.85 -0.36
N GLY A 103 17.22 -7.92 0.49
CA GLY A 103 16.56 -6.76 1.09
C GLY A 103 17.41 -5.99 2.10
N LYS A 104 18.57 -6.54 2.49
CA LYS A 104 19.57 -5.92 3.36
C LYS A 104 20.75 -5.29 2.60
N ALA A 105 20.84 -5.48 1.28
CA ALA A 105 21.95 -4.98 0.49
C ALA A 105 21.68 -3.55 0.00
N CYS A 106 22.64 -2.64 0.21
CA CYS A 106 22.51 -1.23 -0.13
C CYS A 106 22.12 -1.01 -1.60
N THR A 107 22.70 -1.80 -2.51
CA THR A 107 22.49 -1.68 -3.96
C THR A 107 21.13 -2.21 -4.43
N THR A 108 20.45 -3.02 -3.63
CA THR A 108 19.09 -3.47 -3.95
C THR A 108 18.10 -2.32 -3.82
N CYS A 109 18.27 -1.48 -2.79
CA CYS A 109 17.39 -0.33 -2.55
C CYS A 109 17.90 0.94 -3.24
N HIS A 110 19.22 1.15 -3.24
CA HIS A 110 19.93 2.25 -3.91
C HIS A 110 20.70 1.71 -5.12
N PRO A 111 20.02 1.38 -6.24
CA PRO A 111 20.70 0.91 -7.44
C PRO A 111 21.69 1.96 -7.94
N ALA A 112 22.81 1.55 -8.54
CA ALA A 112 23.71 2.53 -9.15
C ALA A 112 22.90 3.45 -10.08
N ALA A 113 23.15 4.77 -10.00
CA ALA A 113 22.48 5.70 -10.90
C ALA A 113 22.70 5.19 -12.34
N ALA A 114 21.62 5.08 -13.11
CA ALA A 114 21.74 4.80 -14.54
C ALA A 114 22.67 5.87 -15.11
N LYS A 115 23.82 5.43 -15.63
CA LYS A 115 24.76 6.29 -16.35
C LYS A 115 24.16 6.67 -17.70
#